data_AF-A0AAJ3HUB1-F1
#
_entry.id   AF-A0AAJ3HUB1-F1
#
_cell.length_a   1.000
_cell.length_b   1.000
_cell.length_c   1.000
_cell.angle_alpha   90.00
_cell.angle_beta   90.00
_cell.angle_gamma   90.00
#
_symmetry.space_group_name_H-M   'P 1'
#
loop_
_entity.id
_entity.type
_entity.pdbx_description
1 polymer ?
#
loop_
_entity_poly.entity_id
_entity_poly.type
_entity_poly.pdbx_seq_one_letter_code
_entity_poly.pdbx_strand_id
1 'polypeptide(L)'
;MNFDFDIFVVDKTRFPDYDHRQIIGNKIDQYLGIKPVFTQLEDNRLVLYRCHCGCDYCSVISCDLEINDGYVKWRNIAYDDGLDSEDALDLDEHRIRMIKQLIFTRQQYQQVFNEYLEKYS
;
A
#
# COMPACT_ATOMS: atom_id res chain seq x y z
N MET A 1 19.27 2.71 1.76
CA MET A 1 18.60 1.61 2.47
C MET A 1 17.77 0.89 1.42
N ASN A 2 18.26 -0.24 0.88
CA ASN A 2 17.44 -1.11 0.05
C ASN A 2 16.53 -1.89 1.01
N PHE A 3 15.23 -1.61 1.00
CA PHE A 3 14.25 -2.52 1.58
C PHE A 3 14.09 -3.68 0.59
N ASP A 4 15.06 -4.59 0.60
CA ASP A 4 14.92 -5.87 -0.09
C ASP A 4 13.86 -6.67 0.65
N PHE A 5 12.68 -6.82 0.04
CA PHE A 5 11.70 -7.83 0.42
C PHE A 5 12.24 -9.28 0.25
N ASP A 6 13.48 -9.44 -0.22
CA ASP A 6 14.16 -10.70 -0.50
C ASP A 6 14.73 -11.42 0.75
N ILE A 7 14.59 -10.87 1.96
CA ILE A 7 15.23 -11.44 3.16
C ILE A 7 14.36 -12.50 3.88
N PHE A 8 13.05 -12.56 3.60
CA PHE A 8 12.17 -13.53 4.25
C PHE A 8 12.01 -14.80 3.41
N VAL A 9 12.73 -15.85 3.78
CA VAL A 9 12.47 -17.20 3.27
C VAL A 9 11.18 -17.71 3.91
N VAL A 10 10.11 -17.77 3.11
CA VAL A 10 8.84 -18.34 3.59
C VAL A 10 8.97 -19.85 3.75
N ASP A 11 8.51 -20.35 4.89
CA ASP A 11 8.42 -21.79 5.15
C ASP A 11 7.37 -22.42 4.21
N LYS A 12 7.82 -22.94 3.08
CA LYS A 12 6.99 -23.60 2.06
C LYS A 12 6.29 -24.86 2.58
N THR A 13 6.71 -25.41 3.71
CA THR A 13 6.03 -26.56 4.34
C THR A 13 4.74 -26.10 5.01
N ARG A 14 4.78 -24.92 5.66
CA ARG A 14 3.62 -24.30 6.31
C ARG A 14 2.75 -23.52 5.35
N PHE A 15 3.34 -22.97 4.29
CA PHE A 15 2.66 -22.17 3.28
C PHE A 15 2.98 -22.70 1.87
N PRO A 16 2.46 -23.89 1.52
CA PRO A 16 2.76 -24.54 0.23
C PRO A 16 2.29 -23.72 -0.97
N ASP A 17 1.25 -22.91 -0.80
CA ASP A 17 0.67 -22.05 -1.84
C ASP A 17 1.26 -20.64 -1.87
N TYR A 18 2.34 -20.37 -1.12
CA TYR A 18 2.98 -19.05 -1.13
C TYR A 18 3.70 -18.80 -2.46
N ASP A 19 3.14 -17.88 -3.25
CA ASP A 19 3.77 -17.31 -4.43
C ASP A 19 3.93 -15.79 -4.27
N HIS A 20 5.17 -15.38 -4.03
CA HIS A 20 5.54 -13.97 -3.88
C HIS A 20 5.16 -13.13 -5.12
N ARG A 21 5.32 -13.67 -6.33
CA ARG A 21 4.98 -12.95 -7.56
C ARG A 21 3.48 -12.76 -7.66
N GLN A 22 2.70 -13.78 -7.29
CA GLN A 22 1.24 -13.66 -7.25
C GLN A 22 0.79 -12.60 -6.25
N ILE A 23 1.43 -12.53 -5.07
CA ILE A 23 1.13 -11.52 -4.05
C ILE A 23 1.45 -10.11 -4.56
N ILE A 24 2.64 -9.90 -5.14
CA ILE A 24 3.02 -8.62 -5.73
C ILE A 24 2.05 -8.24 -6.85
N GLY A 25 1.77 -9.15 -7.78
CA GLY A 25 0.85 -8.90 -8.90
C GLY A 25 -0.55 -8.51 -8.42
N ASN A 26 -1.09 -9.23 -7.43
CA ASN A 26 -2.36 -8.89 -6.79
C ASN A 26 -2.34 -7.49 -6.17
N LYS A 27 -1.23 -7.09 -5.55
CA LYS A 27 -1.12 -5.75 -4.96
C LYS A 27 -1.05 -4.68 -6.04
N ILE A 28 -0.29 -4.89 -7.11
CA ILE A 28 -0.22 -3.98 -8.26
C ILE A 28 -1.59 -3.81 -8.91
N ASP A 29 -2.36 -4.89 -9.06
CA ASP A 29 -3.73 -4.82 -9.58
C ASP A 29 -4.63 -3.91 -8.73
N GLN A 30 -4.42 -3.85 -7.40
CA GLN A 30 -5.14 -2.90 -6.53
C GLN A 30 -4.69 -1.46 -6.78
N TYR A 31 -3.38 -1.21 -6.90
CA TYR A 31 -2.85 0.12 -7.25
C TYR A 31 -3.39 0.61 -8.59
N LEU A 32 -3.60 -0.29 -9.55
CA LEU A 32 -4.14 0.00 -10.89
C LEU A 32 -5.68 0.02 -10.95
N GLY A 33 -6.37 -0.28 -9.84
CA GLY A 33 -7.84 -0.35 -9.78
C GLY A 33 -8.46 -1.49 -10.58
N ILE A 34 -7.67 -2.50 -10.95
CA ILE A 34 -8.13 -3.73 -11.62
C ILE A 34 -8.84 -4.63 -10.61
N LYS A 35 -8.34 -4.65 -9.37
CA LYS A 35 -8.93 -5.37 -8.24
C LYS A 35 -9.36 -4.39 -7.14
N PRO A 36 -10.40 -4.73 -6.36
CA PRO A 36 -10.75 -3.96 -5.18
C PRO A 36 -9.60 -4.01 -4.17
N VAL A 37 -9.50 -2.95 -3.37
CA VAL A 37 -8.50 -2.84 -2.31
C VAL A 37 -8.88 -3.80 -1.18
N PHE A 38 -7.91 -4.61 -0.74
CA PHE A 38 -8.07 -5.49 0.42
C PHE A 38 -7.07 -5.11 1.51
N THR A 39 -7.59 -4.72 2.66
CA THR A 39 -6.84 -4.37 3.89
C THR A 39 -7.51 -5.03 5.09
N GLN A 40 -6.77 -5.19 6.19
CA GLN A 40 -7.34 -5.72 7.44
C GLN A 40 -8.22 -4.67 8.15
N LEU A 41 -8.10 -3.40 7.75
CA LEU A 41 -8.92 -2.30 8.26
C LEU A 41 -10.32 -2.26 7.62
N GLU A 42 -10.54 -2.99 6.52
CA GLU A 42 -11.83 -3.09 5.80
C GLU A 42 -12.44 -1.73 5.39
N ASP A 43 -11.60 -0.71 5.27
CA ASP A 43 -11.97 0.69 5.00
C ASP A 43 -11.91 1.06 3.50
N ASN A 44 -11.58 0.10 2.64
CA ASN A 44 -11.30 0.27 1.21
C ASN A 44 -10.16 1.26 0.89
N ARG A 45 -9.32 1.61 1.87
CA ARG A 45 -8.21 2.55 1.67
C ARG A 45 -6.98 1.80 1.20
N LEU A 46 -6.35 2.31 0.15
CA LEU A 46 -5.14 1.72 -0.41
C LEU A 46 -3.97 1.95 0.55
N VAL A 47 -3.46 0.88 1.14
CA VAL A 47 -2.24 0.92 1.96
C VAL A 47 -1.02 1.12 1.08
N LEU A 48 -0.35 2.26 1.28
CA LEU A 48 0.90 2.70 0.63
C LEU A 48 2.14 2.21 1.38
N TYR A 49 2.04 2.12 2.70
CA TYR A 49 3.11 1.67 3.58
C TYR A 49 2.54 0.89 4.76
N ARG A 50 3.22 -0.20 5.13
CA ARG A 50 2.97 -0.95 6.37
C ARG A 50 4.20 -0.86 7.26
N CYS A 51 3.96 -0.78 8.57
CA CYS A 51 4.99 -0.99 9.57
C CYS A 51 5.68 -2.36 9.40
N HIS A 52 6.86 -2.51 9.98
CA HIS A 52 7.73 -3.68 9.87
C HIS A 52 7.09 -5.02 10.29
N CYS A 53 6.02 -4.99 11.09
CA CYS A 53 5.27 -6.19 11.49
C CYS A 53 4.35 -6.73 10.38
N GLY A 54 4.11 -5.97 9.30
CA GLY A 54 3.24 -6.35 8.20
C GLY A 54 1.73 -6.32 8.51
N CYS A 55 1.34 -5.82 9.69
CA CYS A 55 -0.03 -5.72 10.17
C CYS A 55 -0.60 -4.32 9.92
N ASP A 56 -1.83 -4.22 9.42
CA ASP A 56 -2.46 -2.92 9.16
C ASP A 56 -2.86 -2.17 10.46
N TYR A 57 -3.04 -2.90 11.58
CA TYR A 57 -3.45 -2.32 12.87
C TYR A 57 -2.30 -1.68 13.67
N CYS A 58 -1.04 -1.93 13.31
CA CYS A 58 0.08 -1.36 14.06
C CYS A 58 0.46 0.04 13.59
N SER A 59 0.29 0.29 12.29
CA SER A 59 0.41 1.59 11.62
C SER A 59 0.54 1.39 10.12
N VAL A 60 -0.23 2.17 9.37
CA VAL A 60 -0.16 2.25 7.91
C VAL A 60 -0.18 3.70 7.46
N ILE A 61 0.36 3.93 6.26
CA ILE A 61 0.01 5.11 5.48
C ILE A 61 -0.95 4.63 4.41
N SER A 62 -2.16 5.19 4.38
CA SER A 62 -3.22 4.80 3.46
C SER A 62 -3.80 6.00 2.73
N CYS A 63 -4.50 5.75 1.62
CA CYS A 63 -5.18 6.79 0.85
C CYS A 63 -6.47 6.29 0.22
N ASP A 64 -7.38 7.20 -0.15
CA ASP A 64 -8.47 6.85 -1.04
C ASP A 64 -7.95 6.85 -2.49
N LEU A 65 -8.24 5.78 -3.22
CA LEU A 65 -7.83 5.61 -4.61
C LEU A 65 -8.98 5.99 -5.55
N GLU A 66 -8.74 6.95 -6.43
CA GLU A 66 -9.67 7.39 -7.47
C GLU A 66 -8.99 7.25 -8.83
N ILE A 67 -9.57 6.44 -9.72
CA ILE A 67 -9.01 6.14 -11.03
C ILE A 67 -10.06 6.42 -12.11
N ASN A 68 -9.62 7.08 -13.18
CA ASN A 68 -10.36 7.16 -14.43
C ASN A 68 -9.42 7.02 -15.62
N ASP A 69 -9.92 7.21 -16.84
CA ASP A 69 -9.12 6.95 -18.05
C ASP A 69 -7.92 7.89 -18.22
N GLY A 70 -7.96 9.11 -17.65
CA GLY A 70 -6.89 10.09 -17.79
C GLY A 70 -5.91 10.12 -16.61
N TYR A 71 -6.38 9.82 -15.40
CA TYR A 71 -5.59 9.99 -14.19
C TYR A 71 -5.80 8.91 -13.14
N VAL A 72 -4.80 8.83 -12.26
CA VAL A 72 -4.87 8.20 -10.94
C VAL A 72 -4.71 9.28 -9.90
N LYS A 73 -5.57 9.29 -8.89
CA LYS A 73 -5.52 10.25 -7.79
C LYS A 73 -5.51 9.48 -6.47
N TRP A 74 -4.52 9.82 -5.65
CA TRP A 74 -4.48 9.42 -4.25
C TRP A 74 -5.01 10.60 -3.43
N ARG A 75 -6.03 10.37 -2.62
CA ARG A 75 -6.65 11.41 -1.78
C ARG A 75 -6.51 11.06 -0.31
N ASN A 76 -6.59 12.09 0.53
CA ASN A 76 -6.63 11.95 1.98
C ASN A 76 -5.52 11.02 2.48
N ILE A 77 -4.30 11.21 1.97
CA ILE A 77 -3.15 10.37 2.35
C ILE A 77 -2.83 10.71 3.79
N ALA A 78 -2.97 9.72 4.67
CA ALA A 78 -2.84 9.90 6.09
C ALA A 78 -2.18 8.68 6.72
N TYR A 79 -1.59 8.92 7.88
CA TYR A 79 -1.20 7.87 8.80
C TYR A 79 -2.44 7.38 9.55
N ASP A 80 -2.56 6.07 9.68
CA ASP A 80 -3.62 5.38 10.41
C ASP A 80 -2.96 4.35 11.33
N ASP A 81 -3.20 4.44 12.62
CA ASP A 81 -2.70 3.53 13.66
C ASP A 81 -3.80 2.70 14.30
N GLY A 82 -5.02 2.71 13.75
CA GLY A 82 -6.16 1.98 14.30
C GLY A 82 -6.61 2.48 15.68
N LEU A 83 -6.08 3.62 16.15
CA LEU A 83 -6.54 4.28 17.36
C LEU A 83 -7.59 5.33 16.98
N ASP A 84 -8.71 5.35 17.70
CA ASP A 84 -9.70 6.43 17.55
C ASP A 84 -9.04 7.77 17.85
N SER A 85 -9.44 8.81 17.12
CA SER A 85 -8.81 10.15 17.18
C SER A 85 -8.79 10.81 18.57
N GLU A 86 -9.56 10.27 19.53
CA GLU A 86 -9.59 10.71 20.93
C GLU A 86 -8.46 10.08 21.77
N ASP A 87 -7.95 8.91 21.39
CA ASP A 87 -6.85 8.17 22.03
C ASP A 87 -5.53 8.27 21.25
N ALA A 88 -5.48 9.12 20.22
CA ALA A 88 -4.24 9.55 19.59
C ALA A 88 -3.41 10.29 20.64
N LEU A 89 -2.72 9.53 21.49
CA LEU A 89 -1.68 9.97 22.39
C LEU A 89 -0.84 11.00 21.65
N ASP A 90 -0.35 12.01 22.37
CA ASP A 90 0.55 13.09 21.90
C ASP A 90 1.90 12.59 21.31
N LEU A 91 1.91 11.42 20.70
CA LEU A 91 2.79 11.02 19.62
C LEU A 91 2.59 12.01 18.45
N ASP A 92 3.27 13.15 18.52
CA ASP A 92 4.49 13.31 17.72
C ASP A 92 4.78 14.81 17.50
N GLU A 93 6.02 15.21 17.76
CA GLU A 93 6.59 16.47 17.25
C GLU A 93 6.66 16.46 15.71
N HIS A 94 6.45 15.29 15.06
CA HIS A 94 6.59 15.06 13.62
C HIS A 94 5.27 14.73 12.90
N ARG A 95 4.11 15.14 13.43
CA ARG A 95 2.77 14.92 12.82
C ARG A 95 2.84 14.94 11.29
N ILE A 96 2.73 13.77 10.66
CA ILE A 96 2.60 13.67 9.21
C ILE A 96 1.27 14.33 8.87
N ARG A 97 1.33 15.57 8.41
CA ARG A 97 0.14 16.30 8.01
C ARG A 97 -0.47 15.59 6.81
N MET A 98 -1.77 15.33 6.89
CA MET A 98 -2.53 14.73 5.80
C MET A 98 -2.22 15.43 4.48
N ILE A 99 -1.79 14.65 3.48
CA ILE A 99 -1.63 15.16 2.12
C ILE A 99 -2.99 15.01 1.43
N LYS A 100 -3.58 16.15 1.08
CA LYS A 100 -4.93 16.19 0.51
C LYS A 100 -5.06 15.34 -0.76
N GLN A 101 -4.12 15.50 -1.68
CA GLN A 101 -4.10 14.71 -2.91
C GLN A 101 -2.75 14.71 -3.62
N LEU A 102 -2.50 13.62 -4.35
CA LEU A 102 -1.50 13.51 -5.42
C LEU A 102 -2.20 13.01 -6.69
N ILE A 103 -1.85 13.56 -7.85
CA ILE A 103 -2.47 13.24 -9.14
C ILE A 103 -1.37 12.82 -10.11
N PHE A 104 -1.61 11.72 -10.81
CA PHE A 104 -0.72 11.14 -11.80
C PHE A 104 -1.46 10.95 -13.11
N THR A 105 -0.75 11.06 -14.24
CA THR A 105 -1.32 10.58 -15.51
C THR A 105 -1.44 9.07 -15.46
N ARG A 106 -2.55 8.52 -15.97
CA ARG A 106 -2.78 7.06 -15.92
C ARG A 106 -1.67 6.29 -16.63
N GLN A 107 -1.21 6.81 -17.76
CA GLN A 107 -0.16 6.19 -18.56
C GLN A 107 1.16 6.08 -17.81
N GLN A 108 1.66 7.18 -17.23
CA GLN A 108 2.93 7.17 -16.49
C GLN A 108 2.81 6.31 -15.22
N TYR A 109 1.65 6.37 -14.56
CA TYR A 109 1.40 5.58 -13.36
C TYR A 109 1.50 4.09 -13.65
N GLN A 110 0.86 3.61 -14.72
CA GLN A 110 0.93 2.20 -15.10
C GLN A 110 2.34 1.79 -15.57
N GLN A 111 3.05 2.69 -16.26
CA GLN A 111 4.41 2.42 -16.73
C GLN A 111 5.36 2.08 -15.57
N VAL A 112 5.28 2.80 -14.44
CA VAL A 112 6.12 2.53 -13.26
C VAL A 112 5.95 1.10 -12.75
N PHE A 113 4.72 0.57 -12.75
CA PHE A 113 4.46 -0.80 -12.30
C PHE A 113 4.89 -1.84 -13.35
N ASN A 114 4.75 -1.54 -14.64
CA ASN A 114 5.26 -2.42 -15.69
C ASN A 114 6.79 -2.57 -15.59
N GLU A 115 7.51 -1.45 -15.42
CA GLU A 115 8.97 -1.45 -15.23
C GLU A 115 9.38 -2.20 -13.96
N TYR A 116 8.62 -2.05 -12.87
CA TYR A 116 8.84 -2.81 -11.64
C TYR A 116 8.66 -4.32 -11.88
N LEU A 117 7.56 -4.72 -12.53
CA LEU A 117 7.31 -6.12 -12.84
C LEU A 117 8.40 -6.70 -13.73
N GLU A 118 8.84 -6.01 -14.78
CA GLU A 118 9.94 -6.47 -15.65
C GLU A 118 11.26 -6.65 -14.89
N LYS A 119 11.55 -5.80 -13.92
CA LYS A 119 12.79 -5.85 -13.15
C LYS A 119 12.80 -6.97 -12.10
N TYR A 120 11.64 -7.31 -11.55
CA TYR A 120 11.51 -8.24 -10.42
C TYR A 120 10.73 -9.53 -10.77
N SER A 121 10.39 -9.73 -12.06
CA SER A 121 9.85 -10.99 -12.62
C SER A 121 10.93 -12.02 -12.87
#